data_AF-A0A1Y5DY83-F1
#
_entry.id   AF-A0A1Y5DY83-F1
#
_cell.length_a   1.000
_cell.length_b   1.000
_cell.length_c   1.000
_cell.angle_alpha   90.00
_cell.angle_beta   90.00
_cell.angle_gamma   90.00
#
_symmetry.space_group_name_H-M   'P 1'
#
loop_
_entity.id
_entity.type
_entity.pdbx_description
1 polymer ?
#
loop_
_entity_poly.entity_id
_entity_poly.type
_entity_poly.pdbx_seq_one_letter_code
_entity_poly.pdbx_strand_id
1 'polypeptide(L)'
;MARFIRWQGMVAFVLLSALVAGLLYLFAESLVKSAIVSSAESAFGAEVNVAEVKLGYSPLQLSVLGLQVTDKDSPTLNLFSFERATAGVDVWQYLFGKIIIDELEVSQLAFSGVRSQVGKVYVDDEVSDKAEESLSDQAKAMLPEVDMQLPDIKALLDDSNLLTVKASNELKNSYKVEQAKLKALKTQLPSKAKLKSYQDKVEALGKMKVSSLADIEKIKTEFDKIKAEFKADQALIKKAKQQVLDSKNLLAQQINELKNAPTKDWQQIEKTYQLDSIDTEDFAHILFGEKARDYVQKAQWAYEQIAPLMTDMKGDGTTSEVKSHANGRFIFFKEDSPLPTILIKKALFSIKLEQGEVKITGSELTHQHWIRGKDSIININSIDNGELKLSSNFKLTQSGDFRANGEWLVNNRTLSNTELTQSKALTLSLSAGKLDGIGSFNLVNGEVEATNQFSLKQASYQGEAESKITKLLLDTIKSLDSLTVDVGVNGELSKPSFTIASSLNDALTGAFKQQVSAKLGGFKKKVNKGLNEKLTNALKLGNSQSAELLDLEALLTDSDKALADLKNSDIVKQQQKKLEDKVKDKAKDKLKDKLGDLFG
;
A
#
# COMPACT_ATOMS: atom_id res chain seq x y z
N MET A 1 -14.23 68.75 69.18
CA MET A 1 -13.67 68.00 68.04
C MET A 1 -12.29 68.46 67.57
N ALA A 2 -11.81 69.67 67.88
CA ALA A 2 -10.50 70.20 67.41
C ALA A 2 -9.23 69.65 68.10
N ARG A 3 -9.31 68.58 68.90
CA ARG A 3 -8.16 68.02 69.66
C ARG A 3 -7.63 66.67 69.17
N PHE A 4 -8.22 66.08 68.13
CA PHE A 4 -7.82 64.75 67.65
C PHE A 4 -7.00 64.75 66.35
N ILE A 5 -7.07 65.80 65.53
CA ILE A 5 -6.32 65.86 64.28
C ILE A 5 -5.30 67.00 64.31
N ARG A 6 -4.03 66.66 64.13
CA ARG A 6 -2.93 67.62 64.03
C ARG A 6 -2.95 68.27 62.64
N TRP A 7 -3.60 69.43 62.52
CA TRP A 7 -3.78 70.13 61.23
C TRP A 7 -2.48 70.39 60.46
N GLN A 8 -1.39 70.77 61.15
CA GLN A 8 -0.08 70.95 60.52
C GLN A 8 0.47 69.63 59.95
N GLY A 9 0.29 68.52 60.67
CA GLY A 9 0.66 67.19 60.20
C GLY A 9 -0.20 66.72 59.02
N MET A 10 -1.49 67.05 59.03
CA MET A 10 -2.41 66.74 57.92
C MET A 10 -2.04 67.52 56.66
N VAL A 11 -1.74 68.82 56.77
CA VAL A 11 -1.29 69.63 55.63
C VAL A 11 0.04 69.12 55.09
N ALA A 12 1.01 68.83 55.96
CA ALA A 12 2.29 68.26 55.55
C ALA A 12 2.12 66.89 54.87
N PHE A 13 1.24 66.03 55.40
CA PHE A 13 0.90 64.74 54.79
C PHE A 13 0.29 64.93 53.41
N VAL A 14 -0.72 65.80 53.25
CA VAL A 14 -1.35 66.07 51.95
C VAL A 14 -0.35 66.62 50.94
N LEU A 15 0.51 67.57 51.34
CA LEU A 15 1.54 68.13 50.47
C LEU A 15 2.56 67.07 50.05
N LEU A 16 3.01 66.23 50.99
CA LEU A 16 3.95 65.15 50.70
C LEU A 16 3.31 64.09 49.80
N SER A 17 2.08 63.67 50.07
CA SER A 17 1.34 62.73 49.23
C SER A 17 1.10 63.28 47.83
N ALA A 18 0.75 64.57 47.71
CA ALA A 18 0.59 65.23 46.41
C ALA A 18 1.92 65.33 45.65
N LEU A 19 3.03 65.62 46.35
CA LEU A 19 4.37 65.62 45.76
C LEU A 19 4.76 64.23 45.26
N VAL A 20 4.56 63.18 46.07
CA VAL A 20 4.84 61.79 45.69
C VAL A 20 3.97 61.37 44.51
N ALA A 21 2.67 61.63 44.57
CA ALA A 21 1.75 61.31 43.48
C ALA A 21 2.11 62.07 42.19
N GLY A 22 2.49 63.35 42.30
CA GLY A 22 2.94 64.16 41.17
C GLY A 22 4.24 63.65 40.54
N LEU A 23 5.23 63.26 41.36
CA LEU A 23 6.46 62.65 40.88
C LEU A 23 6.19 61.30 40.21
N LEU A 24 5.39 60.43 40.84
CA LEU A 24 4.99 59.16 40.25
C LEU A 24 4.27 59.39 38.92
N TYR A 25 3.35 60.34 38.84
CA TYR A 25 2.65 60.67 37.60
C TYR A 25 3.60 61.13 36.49
N LEU A 26 4.57 61.99 36.80
CA LEU A 26 5.53 62.51 35.81
C LEU A 26 6.51 61.44 35.29
N PHE A 27 6.88 60.47 36.13
CA PHE A 27 7.87 59.45 35.78
C PHE A 27 7.27 58.06 35.52
N ALA A 28 5.96 57.85 35.70
CA ALA A 28 5.32 56.54 35.64
C ALA A 28 5.63 55.79 34.34
N GLU A 29 5.47 56.44 33.19
CA GLU A 29 5.73 55.81 31.88
C GLU A 29 7.20 55.41 31.71
N SER A 30 8.14 56.24 32.18
CA SER A 30 9.58 55.96 32.11
C SER A 30 9.97 54.81 33.05
N LEU A 31 9.41 54.78 34.26
CA LEU A 31 9.61 53.71 35.23
C LEU A 31 9.05 52.39 34.72
N VAL A 32 7.83 52.39 34.19
CA VAL A 32 7.19 51.20 33.62
C VAL A 32 7.97 50.71 32.39
N LYS A 33 8.40 51.62 31.49
CA LYS A 33 9.27 51.27 30.36
C LYS A 33 10.54 50.57 30.82
N SER A 34 11.22 51.12 31.82
CA SER A 34 12.46 50.55 32.36
C SER A 34 12.22 49.18 33.01
N ALA A 35 11.11 49.03 33.74
CA ALA A 35 10.72 47.76 34.34
C ALA A 35 10.40 46.70 33.29
N ILE A 36 9.67 47.04 32.22
CA ILE A 36 9.36 46.14 31.11
C ILE A 36 10.64 45.70 30.42
N VAL A 37 11.51 46.63 30.04
CA VAL A 37 12.79 46.32 29.38
C VAL A 37 13.63 45.41 30.26
N SER A 38 13.89 45.79 31.50
CA SER A 38 14.74 44.99 32.40
C SER A 38 14.16 43.60 32.68
N SER A 39 12.85 43.48 32.88
CA SER A 39 12.21 42.18 33.13
C SER A 39 12.24 41.29 31.89
N ALA A 40 12.01 41.88 30.71
CA ALA A 40 12.03 41.15 29.45
C ALA A 40 13.46 40.74 29.06
N GLU A 41 14.46 41.62 29.20
CA GLU A 41 15.87 41.28 28.99
C GLU A 41 16.32 40.14 29.92
N SER A 42 15.89 40.18 31.19
CA SER A 42 16.17 39.10 32.13
C SER A 42 15.46 37.79 31.77
N ALA A 43 14.24 37.85 31.24
CA ALA A 43 13.45 36.67 30.89
C ALA A 43 13.95 36.00 29.59
N PHE A 44 14.36 36.80 28.61
CA PHE A 44 14.80 36.31 27.29
C PHE A 44 16.31 36.20 27.14
N GLY A 45 17.10 36.76 28.07
CA GLY A 45 18.56 36.71 28.06
C GLY A 45 19.22 37.51 26.93
N ALA A 46 18.46 38.41 26.28
CA ALA A 46 18.93 39.21 25.15
C ALA A 46 18.29 40.60 25.16
N GLU A 47 18.84 41.52 24.34
CA GLU A 47 18.43 42.91 24.28
C GLU A 47 16.96 43.07 23.90
N VAL A 48 16.25 43.88 24.69
CA VAL A 48 14.85 44.25 24.44
C VAL A 48 14.76 45.76 24.28
N ASN A 49 14.19 46.20 23.18
CA ASN A 49 13.95 47.61 22.93
C ASN A 49 12.46 47.90 22.98
N VAL A 50 12.10 49.01 23.63
CA VAL A 50 10.73 49.55 23.66
C VAL A 50 10.79 50.99 23.19
N ALA A 51 9.97 51.37 22.21
CA ALA A 51 9.95 52.74 21.73
C ALA A 51 9.31 53.67 22.78
N GLU A 52 8.09 53.36 23.21
CA GLU A 52 7.30 54.21 24.11
C GLU A 52 6.37 53.37 25.00
N VAL A 53 6.05 53.90 26.18
CA VAL A 53 5.01 53.36 27.07
C VAL A 53 4.04 54.49 27.39
N LYS A 54 2.74 54.23 27.33
CA LYS A 54 1.68 55.17 27.71
C LYS A 54 0.77 54.58 28.76
N LEU A 55 0.35 55.41 29.71
CA LEU A 55 -0.59 55.03 30.77
C LEU A 55 -1.89 55.84 30.66
N GLY A 56 -3.00 55.14 30.42
CA GLY A 56 -4.34 55.65 30.73
C GLY A 56 -4.64 55.35 32.19
N TYR A 57 -5.20 56.30 32.96
CA TYR A 57 -5.36 56.15 34.42
C TYR A 57 -6.78 55.83 34.89
N SER A 58 -7.80 55.97 34.04
CA SER A 58 -9.20 55.69 34.40
C SER A 58 -10.03 55.30 33.17
N PRO A 59 -10.22 53.99 32.89
CA PRO A 59 -9.61 52.85 33.58
C PRO A 59 -8.08 52.79 33.38
N LEU A 60 -7.38 52.04 34.24
CA LEU A 60 -5.94 51.85 34.08
C LEU A 60 -5.66 51.02 32.83
N GLN A 61 -4.98 51.62 31.86
CA GLN A 61 -4.60 50.97 30.61
C GLN A 61 -3.12 51.19 30.36
N LEU A 62 -2.38 50.09 30.24
CA LEU A 62 -0.98 50.11 29.81
C LEU A 62 -0.91 49.95 28.30
N SER A 63 -0.21 50.85 27.62
CA SER A 63 0.11 50.72 26.19
C SER A 63 1.61 50.70 25.98
N VAL A 64 2.12 49.66 25.34
CA VAL A 64 3.53 49.50 24.95
C VAL A 64 3.63 49.64 23.44
N LEU A 65 4.46 50.55 22.95
CA LEU A 65 4.65 50.78 21.52
C LEU A 65 6.06 50.38 21.08
N GLY A 66 6.14 49.69 19.94
CA GLY A 66 7.37 49.31 19.27
C GLY A 66 8.29 48.47 20.14
N LEU A 67 7.82 47.31 20.60
CA LEU A 67 8.65 46.36 21.35
C LEU A 67 9.35 45.40 20.38
N GLN A 68 10.65 45.18 20.61
CA GLN A 68 11.48 44.26 19.85
C GLN A 68 12.34 43.43 20.81
N VAL A 69 12.23 42.10 20.73
CA VAL A 69 13.06 41.16 21.50
C VAL A 69 14.08 40.53 20.56
N THR A 70 15.36 40.59 20.93
CA THR A 70 16.46 39.99 20.15
C THR A 70 16.41 38.47 20.21
N ASP A 71 16.66 37.82 19.07
CA ASP A 71 16.91 36.38 19.03
C ASP A 71 18.35 36.10 19.49
N LYS A 72 18.52 35.32 20.57
CA LYS A 72 19.83 34.99 21.14
C LYS A 72 20.68 34.14 20.19
N ASP A 73 20.05 33.29 19.39
CA ASP A 73 20.71 32.35 18.48
C ASP A 73 21.03 33.03 17.14
N SER A 74 20.28 34.08 16.79
CA SER A 74 20.49 34.91 15.61
C SER A 74 20.33 36.42 15.91
N PRO A 75 21.32 37.09 16.53
CA PRO A 75 21.17 38.47 17.04
C PRO A 75 20.93 39.58 15.98
N THR A 76 21.01 39.24 14.69
CA THR A 76 20.60 40.11 13.58
C THR A 76 19.08 40.14 13.38
N LEU A 77 18.34 39.23 14.03
CA LEU A 77 16.89 39.06 13.94
C LEU A 77 16.22 39.31 15.29
N ASN A 78 14.94 39.65 15.23
CA ASN A 78 14.06 39.66 16.39
C ASN A 78 13.50 38.25 16.62
N LEU A 79 13.50 37.78 17.87
CA LEU A 79 12.72 36.61 18.28
C LEU A 79 11.24 36.88 17.99
N PHE A 80 10.75 38.01 18.50
CA PHE A 80 9.47 38.60 18.10
C PHE A 80 9.48 40.11 18.30
N SER A 81 8.52 40.79 17.66
CA SER A 81 8.30 42.22 17.77
C SER A 81 6.83 42.56 17.56
N PHE A 82 6.37 43.68 18.10
CA PHE A 82 5.01 44.18 17.83
C PHE A 82 4.99 45.71 17.73
N GLU A 83 4.03 46.23 16.98
CA GLU A 83 3.85 47.69 16.85
C GLU A 83 3.22 48.27 18.12
N ARG A 84 2.19 47.62 18.65
CA ARG A 84 1.47 48.08 19.84
C ARG A 84 0.91 46.91 20.63
N ALA A 85 1.04 46.95 21.95
CA ALA A 85 0.32 46.11 22.88
C ALA A 85 -0.44 46.97 23.88
N THR A 86 -1.69 46.67 24.17
CA THR A 86 -2.48 47.36 25.20
C THR A 86 -3.12 46.37 26.15
N ALA A 87 -3.14 46.69 27.44
CA ALA A 87 -3.76 45.88 28.47
C ALA A 87 -4.54 46.78 29.45
N GLY A 88 -5.85 46.57 29.55
CA GLY A 88 -6.70 47.21 30.57
C GLY A 88 -6.72 46.39 31.85
N VAL A 89 -6.15 46.93 32.94
CA VAL A 89 -5.98 46.20 34.22
C VAL A 89 -6.97 46.74 35.26
N ASP A 90 -7.68 45.84 35.94
CA ASP A 90 -8.50 46.19 37.09
C ASP A 90 -7.60 46.42 38.32
N VAL A 91 -7.35 47.70 38.63
CA VAL A 91 -6.50 48.13 39.75
C VAL A 91 -7.02 47.61 41.09
N TRP A 92 -8.35 47.57 41.28
CA TRP A 92 -8.92 47.12 42.54
C TRP A 92 -8.66 45.63 42.75
N GLN A 93 -8.85 44.84 41.71
CA GLN A 93 -8.55 43.40 41.76
C GLN A 93 -7.05 43.15 41.93
N TYR A 94 -6.20 43.95 41.29
CA TYR A 94 -4.74 43.87 41.45
C TYR A 94 -4.30 44.10 42.90
N LEU A 95 -4.91 45.06 43.61
CA LEU A 95 -4.66 45.27 45.04
C LEU A 95 -5.09 44.08 45.92
N PHE A 96 -6.04 43.28 45.46
CA PHE A 96 -6.43 42.00 46.08
C PHE A 96 -5.59 40.80 45.60
N GLY A 97 -4.49 41.05 44.87
CA GLY A 97 -3.59 40.00 44.36
C GLY A 97 -4.12 39.26 43.13
N LYS A 98 -5.10 39.82 42.41
CA LYS A 98 -5.69 39.23 41.21
C LYS A 98 -5.34 40.04 39.97
N ILE A 99 -4.91 39.37 38.91
CA ILE A 99 -4.61 39.99 37.62
C ILE A 99 -5.84 39.81 36.73
N ILE A 100 -6.68 40.84 36.68
CA ILE A 100 -7.88 40.86 35.83
C ILE A 100 -7.65 41.83 34.69
N ILE A 101 -7.60 41.30 33.47
CA ILE A 101 -7.42 42.05 32.24
C ILE A 101 -8.74 42.04 31.48
N ASP A 102 -9.34 43.21 31.30
CA ASP A 102 -10.61 43.35 30.56
C ASP A 102 -10.40 43.11 29.07
N GLU A 103 -9.35 43.72 28.52
CA GLU A 103 -8.97 43.64 27.12
C GLU A 103 -7.46 43.67 26.97
N LEU A 104 -6.92 42.67 26.28
CA LEU A 104 -5.53 42.57 25.85
C LEU A 104 -5.51 42.65 24.32
N GLU A 105 -4.86 43.65 23.76
CA GLU A 105 -4.67 43.77 22.30
C GLU A 105 -3.18 43.78 21.98
N VAL A 106 -2.74 42.96 21.03
CA VAL A 106 -1.39 43.02 20.45
C VAL A 106 -1.53 43.15 18.94
N SER A 107 -1.13 44.29 18.40
CA SER A 107 -1.22 44.62 16.98
C SER A 107 0.12 44.35 16.29
N GLN A 108 0.06 43.74 15.09
CA GLN A 108 1.21 43.56 14.20
C GLN A 108 2.38 42.80 14.83
N LEU A 109 2.08 41.70 15.54
CA LEU A 109 3.08 40.77 16.04
C LEU A 109 3.80 40.10 14.86
N ALA A 110 5.12 40.15 14.85
CA ALA A 110 5.95 39.55 13.82
C ALA A 110 7.13 38.80 14.47
N PHE A 111 7.49 37.67 13.88
CA PHE A 111 8.61 36.82 14.30
C PHE A 111 9.75 36.94 13.29
N SER A 112 10.98 36.71 13.75
CA SER A 112 12.19 36.66 12.88
C SER A 112 12.40 37.91 12.01
N GLY A 113 11.92 39.07 12.45
CA GLY A 113 12.09 40.34 11.73
C GLY A 113 13.52 40.86 11.78
N VAL A 114 14.05 41.36 10.66
CA VAL A 114 15.43 41.90 10.60
C VAL A 114 15.56 43.15 11.47
N ARG A 115 16.60 43.18 12.31
CA ARG A 115 16.91 44.34 13.16
C ARG A 115 17.75 45.36 12.41
N SER A 116 17.55 46.64 12.71
CA SER A 116 18.40 47.71 12.17
C SER A 116 19.84 47.65 12.68
N GLN A 117 20.04 47.06 13.86
CA GLN A 117 21.34 46.84 14.49
C GLN A 117 21.35 45.48 15.18
N VAL A 118 22.51 44.82 15.19
CA VAL A 118 22.73 43.56 15.90
C VAL A 118 22.43 43.77 17.38
N GLY A 119 21.53 42.96 17.95
CA GLY A 119 21.17 43.03 19.36
C GLY A 119 22.21 42.40 20.26
N LYS A 120 22.27 42.82 21.53
CA LYS A 120 23.14 42.21 22.54
C LYS A 120 22.54 40.93 23.10
N VAL A 121 23.38 39.95 23.40
CA VAL A 121 23.03 38.73 24.14
C VAL A 121 23.68 38.83 25.51
N TYR A 122 22.92 38.56 26.56
CA TYR A 122 23.34 38.78 27.96
C TYR A 122 23.57 37.47 28.73
N VAL A 123 23.14 36.34 28.19
CA VAL A 123 23.34 35.01 28.78
C VAL A 123 24.02 34.11 27.74
N ASP A 124 25.25 33.69 28.04
CA ASP A 124 25.91 32.55 27.38
C ASP A 124 25.42 31.28 28.10
N ASP A 125 24.40 30.63 27.55
CA ASP A 125 24.14 29.22 27.88
C ASP A 125 24.70 28.37 26.75
N GLU A 126 25.88 27.79 27.01
CA GLU A 126 26.22 26.49 26.46
C GLU A 126 25.09 25.53 26.86
N VAL A 127 24.39 24.94 25.89
CA VAL A 127 24.08 23.49 25.85
C VAL A 127 23.12 23.15 24.70
N SER A 128 23.55 22.11 23.99
CA SER A 128 22.77 21.12 23.23
C SER A 128 22.32 21.49 21.82
N ASP A 129 23.29 21.73 20.94
CA ASP A 129 23.27 21.10 19.62
C ASP A 129 23.39 19.57 19.80
N LYS A 130 22.27 18.93 20.12
CA LYS A 130 22.05 17.55 19.72
C LYS A 130 21.06 17.60 18.57
N ALA A 131 21.60 17.81 17.37
CA ALA A 131 20.99 17.26 16.19
C ALA A 131 20.96 15.74 16.39
N GLU A 132 19.89 15.24 17.02
CA GLU A 132 19.55 13.83 16.89
C GLU A 132 19.42 13.57 15.39
N GLU A 133 20.21 12.62 14.89
CA GLU A 133 20.00 12.05 13.55
C GLU A 133 18.53 11.70 13.44
N SER A 134 17.79 12.50 12.68
CA SER A 134 16.38 12.28 12.46
C SER A 134 16.21 10.87 11.90
N LEU A 135 15.26 10.12 12.46
CA LEU A 135 14.78 8.84 11.92
C LEU A 135 14.44 8.93 10.41
N SER A 136 14.31 10.15 9.86
CA SER A 136 14.18 10.44 8.43
C SER A 136 15.38 10.05 7.59
N ASP A 137 16.63 10.17 8.06
CA ASP A 137 17.79 9.81 7.24
C ASP A 137 17.90 8.30 7.07
N GLN A 138 17.40 7.55 8.06
CA GLN A 138 17.24 6.09 7.99
C GLN A 138 16.03 5.71 7.12
N ALA A 139 14.87 6.39 7.25
CA ALA A 139 13.68 6.09 6.45
C ALA A 139 13.78 6.51 4.97
N LYS A 140 14.49 7.60 4.65
CA LYS A 140 14.76 8.07 3.27
C LYS A 140 15.79 7.17 2.56
N ALA A 141 16.65 6.49 3.32
CA ALA A 141 17.52 5.42 2.84
C ALA A 141 16.79 4.06 2.70
N MET A 142 15.58 3.95 3.26
CA MET A 142 14.75 2.73 3.25
C MET A 142 13.76 2.64 2.10
N LEU A 143 13.73 3.59 1.15
CA LEU A 143 12.99 3.35 -0.09
C LEU A 143 13.57 2.07 -0.71
N PRO A 144 12.85 0.95 -0.68
CA PRO A 144 13.46 -0.30 -1.05
C PRO A 144 13.81 -0.20 -2.54
N GLU A 145 15.03 -0.59 -2.89
CA GLU A 145 15.26 -1.07 -4.25
C GLU A 145 14.45 -2.37 -4.37
N VAL A 146 13.16 -2.22 -4.70
CA VAL A 146 12.30 -3.35 -5.06
C VAL A 146 12.74 -3.79 -6.45
N ASP A 147 13.90 -4.42 -6.53
CA ASP A 147 14.25 -5.23 -7.68
C ASP A 147 13.54 -6.56 -7.51
N MET A 148 12.38 -6.69 -8.15
CA MET A 148 11.79 -8.00 -8.37
C MET A 148 12.80 -8.87 -9.12
N GLN A 149 13.47 -9.73 -8.35
CA GLN A 149 14.36 -10.73 -8.89
C GLN A 149 13.51 -11.81 -9.56
N LEU A 150 13.21 -11.61 -10.84
CA LEU A 150 12.64 -12.66 -11.67
C LEU A 150 13.70 -13.75 -11.89
N PRO A 151 13.33 -15.04 -11.81
CA PRO A 151 14.28 -16.13 -12.05
C PRO A 151 14.82 -16.08 -13.48
N ASP A 152 16.05 -16.56 -13.67
CA ASP A 152 16.64 -16.64 -15.00
C ASP A 152 15.83 -17.60 -15.90
N ILE A 153 15.38 -17.09 -17.04
CA ILE A 153 14.49 -17.81 -17.95
C ILE A 153 15.17 -19.06 -18.51
N LYS A 154 16.49 -19.00 -18.75
CA LYS A 154 17.22 -20.12 -19.32
C LYS A 154 17.36 -21.24 -18.30
N ALA A 155 17.79 -20.91 -17.08
CA ALA A 155 17.84 -21.87 -15.97
C ALA A 155 16.46 -22.50 -15.70
N LEU A 156 15.39 -21.71 -15.74
CA LEU A 156 14.02 -22.20 -15.56
C LEU A 156 13.60 -23.18 -16.66
N LEU A 157 13.88 -22.87 -17.93
CA LEU A 157 13.49 -23.71 -19.06
C LEU A 157 14.33 -25.00 -19.15
N ASP A 158 15.54 -25.00 -18.61
CA ASP A 158 16.43 -26.17 -18.60
C ASP A 158 16.22 -27.08 -17.38
N ASP A 159 15.26 -26.76 -16.51
CA ASP A 159 14.89 -27.61 -15.39
C ASP A 159 14.27 -28.94 -15.88
N SER A 160 14.96 -30.04 -15.52
CA SER A 160 14.51 -31.41 -15.78
C SER A 160 13.20 -31.78 -15.08
N ASN A 161 12.77 -31.01 -14.08
CA ASN A 161 11.52 -31.24 -13.36
C ASN A 161 10.28 -30.77 -14.11
N LEU A 162 10.43 -29.90 -15.12
CA LEU A 162 9.33 -29.43 -15.95
C LEU A 162 8.57 -30.61 -16.56
N LEU A 163 7.24 -30.57 -16.46
CA LEU A 163 6.35 -31.56 -17.04
C LEU A 163 6.53 -31.64 -18.56
N THR A 164 6.81 -30.50 -19.22
CA THR A 164 7.08 -30.45 -20.67
C THR A 164 8.35 -31.24 -21.01
N VAL A 165 9.40 -31.14 -20.19
CA VAL A 165 10.66 -31.87 -20.40
C VAL A 165 10.44 -33.36 -20.15
N LYS A 166 9.78 -33.72 -19.04
CA LYS A 166 9.45 -35.12 -18.69
C LYS A 166 8.60 -35.78 -19.77
N ALA A 167 7.48 -35.18 -20.14
CA ALA A 167 6.58 -35.69 -21.17
C ALA A 167 7.25 -35.78 -22.54
N SER A 168 8.15 -34.83 -22.88
CA SER A 168 8.92 -34.90 -24.13
C SER A 168 9.87 -36.10 -24.16
N ASN A 169 10.57 -36.36 -23.06
CA ASN A 169 11.48 -37.49 -22.94
C ASN A 169 10.73 -38.83 -22.93
N GLU A 170 9.59 -38.89 -22.25
CA GLU A 170 8.75 -40.07 -22.18
C GLU A 170 8.13 -40.41 -23.54
N LEU A 171 7.63 -39.42 -24.27
CA LEU A 171 7.14 -39.60 -25.63
C LEU A 171 8.26 -40.07 -26.57
N LYS A 172 9.45 -39.47 -26.48
CA LYS A 172 10.63 -39.88 -27.27
C LYS A 172 11.04 -41.33 -26.99
N ASN A 173 11.01 -41.75 -25.74
CA ASN A 173 11.33 -43.12 -25.35
C ASN A 173 10.25 -44.10 -25.84
N SER A 174 8.97 -43.75 -25.69
CA SER A 174 7.86 -44.56 -26.16
C SER A 174 7.88 -44.72 -27.68
N TYR A 175 8.17 -43.66 -28.43
CA TYR A 175 8.42 -43.77 -29.87
C TYR A 175 9.52 -44.77 -30.20
N LYS A 176 10.68 -44.74 -29.51
CA LYS A 176 11.75 -45.72 -29.76
C LYS A 176 11.30 -47.15 -29.46
N VAL A 177 10.62 -47.36 -28.34
CA VAL A 177 10.16 -48.68 -27.88
C VAL A 177 9.07 -49.23 -28.80
N GLU A 178 8.05 -48.44 -29.12
CA GLU A 178 6.94 -48.85 -29.98
C GLU A 178 7.41 -49.10 -31.41
N GLN A 179 8.33 -48.28 -31.96
CA GLN A 179 8.90 -48.56 -33.28
C GLN A 179 9.63 -49.91 -33.32
N ALA A 180 10.38 -50.27 -32.27
CA ALA A 180 11.03 -51.57 -32.20
C ALA A 180 10.01 -52.72 -32.17
N LYS A 181 8.91 -52.56 -31.41
CA LYS A 181 7.80 -53.54 -31.38
C LYS A 181 7.14 -53.68 -32.75
N LEU A 182 6.85 -52.57 -33.44
CA LEU A 182 6.21 -52.57 -34.76
C LEU A 182 7.11 -53.20 -35.84
N LYS A 183 8.41 -52.92 -35.82
CA LYS A 183 9.39 -53.58 -36.70
C LYS A 183 9.44 -55.08 -36.47
N ALA A 184 9.52 -55.52 -35.21
CA ALA A 184 9.48 -56.94 -34.87
C ALA A 184 8.17 -57.60 -35.33
N LEU A 185 7.03 -56.93 -35.11
CA LEU A 185 5.72 -57.41 -35.53
C LEU A 185 5.64 -57.61 -37.05
N LYS A 186 6.13 -56.65 -37.83
CA LYS A 186 6.16 -56.72 -39.31
C LYS A 186 6.92 -57.94 -39.83
N THR A 187 7.98 -58.40 -39.13
CA THR A 187 8.74 -59.61 -39.50
C THR A 187 8.01 -60.92 -39.20
N GLN A 188 7.07 -60.92 -38.26
CA GLN A 188 6.31 -62.10 -37.84
C GLN A 188 5.01 -62.31 -38.64
N LEU A 189 4.60 -61.31 -39.43
CA LEU A 189 3.37 -61.37 -40.22
C LEU A 189 3.52 -62.26 -41.47
N PRO A 190 2.45 -62.96 -41.88
CA PRO A 190 2.46 -63.71 -43.13
C PRO A 190 2.67 -62.77 -44.31
N SER A 191 3.57 -63.14 -45.23
CA SER A 191 3.81 -62.33 -46.43
C SER A 191 2.61 -62.36 -47.38
N LYS A 192 2.45 -61.33 -48.21
CA LYS A 192 1.43 -61.32 -49.28
C LYS A 192 1.52 -62.56 -50.17
N ALA A 193 2.73 -63.07 -50.42
CA ALA A 193 2.95 -64.30 -51.17
C ALA A 193 2.42 -65.55 -50.45
N LYS A 194 2.61 -65.63 -49.11
CA LYS A 194 2.07 -66.72 -48.29
C LYS A 194 0.54 -66.71 -48.29
N LEU A 195 -0.07 -65.53 -48.13
CA LEU A 195 -1.51 -65.36 -48.18
C LEU A 195 -2.10 -65.74 -49.56
N LYS A 196 -1.44 -65.31 -50.65
CA LYS A 196 -1.81 -65.71 -52.02
C LYS A 196 -1.68 -67.22 -52.22
N SER A 197 -0.62 -67.83 -51.69
CA SER A 197 -0.44 -69.29 -51.75
C SER A 197 -1.59 -70.04 -51.08
N TYR A 198 -2.15 -69.54 -49.97
CA TYR A 198 -3.35 -70.13 -49.38
C TYR A 198 -4.54 -70.05 -50.32
N GLN A 199 -4.78 -68.89 -50.96
CA GLN A 199 -5.84 -68.74 -51.96
C GLN A 199 -5.67 -69.72 -53.11
N ASP A 200 -4.48 -69.81 -53.70
CA ASP A 200 -4.20 -70.70 -54.82
C ASP A 200 -4.38 -72.19 -54.45
N LYS A 201 -3.91 -72.60 -53.25
CA LYS A 201 -4.07 -73.98 -52.74
C LYS A 201 -5.54 -74.32 -52.49
N VAL A 202 -6.29 -73.39 -51.90
CA VAL A 202 -7.73 -73.54 -51.62
C VAL A 202 -8.51 -73.61 -52.94
N GLU A 203 -8.23 -72.74 -53.89
CA GLU A 203 -8.83 -72.82 -55.24
C GLU A 203 -8.52 -74.14 -55.96
N ALA A 204 -7.28 -74.63 -55.87
CA ALA A 204 -6.88 -75.90 -56.49
C ALA A 204 -7.67 -77.09 -55.90
N LEU A 205 -7.89 -77.11 -54.58
CA LEU A 205 -8.75 -78.09 -53.92
C LEU A 205 -10.22 -77.98 -54.39
N GLY A 206 -10.70 -76.77 -54.65
CA GLY A 206 -12.04 -76.52 -55.22
C GLY A 206 -12.21 -76.93 -56.70
N LYS A 207 -11.10 -77.06 -57.43
CA LYS A 207 -11.06 -77.49 -58.85
C LYS A 207 -10.73 -78.98 -59.01
N MET A 208 -10.38 -79.69 -57.94
CA MET A 208 -10.05 -81.12 -57.99
C MET A 208 -11.27 -81.95 -58.45
N LYS A 209 -11.05 -82.88 -59.40
CA LYS A 209 -12.11 -83.79 -59.85
C LYS A 209 -12.41 -84.81 -58.75
N VAL A 210 -13.66 -84.82 -58.30
CA VAL A 210 -14.14 -85.78 -57.29
C VAL A 210 -14.88 -86.93 -57.98
N SER A 211 -14.41 -88.15 -57.77
CA SER A 211 -14.99 -89.38 -58.32
C SER A 211 -15.32 -90.44 -57.27
N SER A 212 -14.75 -90.32 -56.07
CA SER A 212 -14.93 -91.26 -54.96
C SER A 212 -15.01 -90.55 -53.60
N LEU A 213 -15.46 -91.27 -52.57
CA LEU A 213 -15.41 -90.79 -51.19
C LEU A 213 -13.97 -90.63 -50.68
N ALA A 214 -13.02 -91.42 -51.18
CA ALA A 214 -11.60 -91.28 -50.86
C ALA A 214 -11.02 -89.95 -51.36
N ASP A 215 -11.51 -89.43 -52.50
CA ASP A 215 -11.12 -88.11 -53.01
C ASP A 215 -11.59 -86.99 -52.07
N ILE A 216 -12.77 -87.12 -51.47
CA ILE A 216 -13.30 -86.17 -50.47
C ILE A 216 -12.47 -86.21 -49.19
N GLU A 217 -12.07 -87.38 -48.71
CA GLU A 217 -11.23 -87.53 -47.53
C GLU A 217 -9.83 -86.93 -47.72
N LYS A 218 -9.26 -87.08 -48.93
CA LYS A 218 -8.01 -86.44 -49.33
C LYS A 218 -8.12 -84.91 -49.38
N ILE A 219 -9.20 -84.37 -49.97
CA ILE A 219 -9.49 -82.93 -49.98
C ILE A 219 -9.68 -82.40 -48.55
N LYS A 220 -10.40 -83.13 -47.70
CA LYS A 220 -10.62 -82.78 -46.29
C LYS A 220 -9.30 -82.71 -45.53
N THR A 221 -8.44 -83.71 -45.67
CA THR A 221 -7.14 -83.76 -44.98
C THR A 221 -6.23 -82.60 -45.39
N GLU A 222 -6.13 -82.31 -46.70
CA GLU A 222 -5.32 -81.18 -47.18
C GLU A 222 -5.93 -79.82 -46.84
N PHE A 223 -7.26 -79.70 -46.89
CA PHE A 223 -7.95 -78.49 -46.43
C PHE A 223 -7.78 -78.26 -44.93
N ASP A 224 -7.84 -79.31 -44.10
CA ASP A 224 -7.64 -79.21 -42.64
C ASP A 224 -6.21 -78.81 -42.27
N LYS A 225 -5.19 -79.25 -43.04
CA LYS A 225 -3.80 -78.77 -42.90
C LYS A 225 -3.69 -77.27 -43.21
N ILE A 226 -4.21 -76.83 -44.36
CA ILE A 226 -4.25 -75.41 -44.73
C ILE A 226 -5.04 -74.61 -43.68
N LYS A 227 -6.09 -75.21 -43.12
CA LYS A 227 -6.93 -74.62 -42.07
C LYS A 227 -6.21 -74.42 -40.76
N ALA A 228 -5.33 -75.33 -40.38
CA ALA A 228 -4.47 -75.16 -39.22
C ALA A 228 -3.44 -74.04 -39.44
N GLU A 229 -2.80 -74.01 -40.62
CA GLU A 229 -1.81 -72.99 -40.99
C GLU A 229 -2.42 -71.58 -41.02
N PHE A 230 -3.57 -71.39 -41.68
CA PHE A 230 -4.20 -70.07 -41.72
C PHE A 230 -4.77 -69.64 -40.36
N LYS A 231 -5.24 -70.57 -39.51
CA LYS A 231 -5.69 -70.25 -38.14
C LYS A 231 -4.55 -69.71 -37.27
N ALA A 232 -3.36 -70.27 -37.41
CA ALA A 232 -2.16 -69.77 -36.74
C ALA A 232 -1.81 -68.35 -37.21
N ASP A 233 -1.82 -68.12 -38.53
CA ASP A 233 -1.59 -66.79 -39.11
C ASP A 233 -2.69 -65.77 -38.73
N GLN A 234 -3.95 -66.21 -38.60
CA GLN A 234 -5.06 -65.38 -38.13
C GLN A 234 -4.89 -64.97 -36.66
N ALA A 235 -4.40 -65.88 -35.80
CA ALA A 235 -4.10 -65.55 -34.41
C ALA A 235 -2.95 -64.52 -34.33
N LEU A 236 -1.94 -64.63 -35.18
CA LEU A 236 -0.85 -63.65 -35.30
C LEU A 236 -1.37 -62.28 -35.75
N ILE A 237 -2.23 -62.21 -36.77
CA ILE A 237 -2.83 -60.96 -37.24
C ILE A 237 -3.72 -60.32 -36.15
N LYS A 238 -4.51 -61.10 -35.42
CA LYS A 238 -5.33 -60.59 -34.31
C LYS A 238 -4.46 -59.98 -33.20
N LYS A 239 -3.39 -60.68 -32.81
CA LYS A 239 -2.42 -60.17 -31.83
C LYS A 239 -1.73 -58.90 -32.33
N ALA A 240 -1.40 -58.85 -33.62
CA ALA A 240 -0.80 -57.68 -34.24
C ALA A 240 -1.73 -56.46 -34.28
N LYS A 241 -3.02 -56.66 -34.60
CA LYS A 241 -4.05 -55.60 -34.52
C LYS A 241 -4.18 -55.03 -33.11
N GLN A 242 -4.20 -55.90 -32.10
CA GLN A 242 -4.23 -55.45 -30.71
C GLN A 242 -2.99 -54.63 -30.34
N GLN A 243 -1.80 -55.10 -30.70
CA GLN A 243 -0.56 -54.38 -30.44
C GLN A 243 -0.53 -53.00 -31.09
N VAL A 244 -0.99 -52.88 -32.35
CA VAL A 244 -1.08 -51.59 -33.06
C VAL A 244 -2.05 -50.63 -32.37
N LEU A 245 -3.20 -51.15 -31.90
CA LEU A 245 -4.17 -50.36 -31.15
C LEU A 245 -3.61 -49.87 -29.81
N ASP A 246 -2.91 -50.74 -29.07
CA ASP A 246 -2.28 -50.40 -27.80
C ASP A 246 -1.19 -49.33 -27.99
N SER A 247 -0.34 -49.47 -29.01
CA SER A 247 0.68 -48.48 -29.38
C SER A 247 0.04 -47.12 -29.74
N LYS A 248 -1.06 -47.12 -30.50
CA LYS A 248 -1.79 -45.90 -30.87
C LYS A 248 -2.37 -45.19 -29.65
N ASN A 249 -3.00 -45.93 -28.74
CA ASN A 249 -3.60 -45.38 -27.53
C ASN A 249 -2.53 -44.79 -26.60
N LEU A 250 -1.42 -45.49 -26.39
CA LEU A 250 -0.30 -45.01 -25.58
C LEU A 250 0.27 -43.69 -26.13
N LEU A 251 0.58 -43.65 -27.44
CA LEU A 251 1.14 -42.46 -28.08
C LEU A 251 0.14 -41.30 -28.08
N ALA A 252 -1.16 -41.57 -28.31
CA ALA A 252 -2.19 -40.53 -28.24
C ALA A 252 -2.32 -39.93 -26.84
N GLN A 253 -2.27 -40.75 -25.80
CA GLN A 253 -2.27 -40.28 -24.41
C GLN A 253 -1.06 -39.39 -24.12
N GLN A 254 0.15 -39.85 -24.46
CA GLN A 254 1.37 -39.08 -24.20
C GLN A 254 1.46 -37.79 -25.03
N ILE A 255 0.94 -37.77 -26.26
CA ILE A 255 0.79 -36.53 -27.05
C ILE A 255 -0.16 -35.56 -26.34
N ASN A 256 -1.26 -36.05 -25.78
CA ASN A 256 -2.20 -35.20 -25.05
C ASN A 256 -1.59 -34.66 -23.74
N GLU A 257 -0.87 -35.50 -22.99
CA GLU A 257 -0.13 -35.08 -21.80
C GLU A 257 0.91 -34.01 -22.14
N LEU A 258 1.70 -34.23 -23.20
CA LEU A 258 2.70 -33.29 -23.69
C LEU A 258 2.07 -31.95 -24.15
N LYS A 259 0.93 -31.98 -24.86
CA LYS A 259 0.22 -30.75 -25.28
C LYS A 259 -0.27 -29.90 -24.10
N ASN A 260 -0.63 -30.54 -23.00
CA ASN A 260 -1.12 -29.86 -21.79
C ASN A 260 0.01 -29.46 -20.82
N ALA A 261 1.22 -30.01 -21.00
CA ALA A 261 2.34 -29.80 -20.09
C ALA A 261 2.83 -28.34 -20.00
N PRO A 262 2.95 -27.56 -21.10
CA PRO A 262 3.36 -26.16 -21.03
C PRO A 262 2.45 -25.29 -20.15
N THR A 263 1.13 -25.52 -20.23
CA THR A 263 0.15 -24.79 -19.41
C THR A 263 0.30 -25.12 -17.94
N LYS A 264 0.51 -26.41 -17.60
CA LYS A 264 0.72 -26.85 -16.22
C LYS A 264 2.05 -26.36 -15.65
N ASP A 265 3.12 -26.37 -16.46
CA ASP A 265 4.42 -25.80 -16.08
C ASP A 265 4.28 -24.30 -15.78
N TRP A 266 3.58 -23.54 -16.62
CA TRP A 266 3.32 -22.12 -16.36
C TRP A 266 2.58 -21.90 -15.05
N GLN A 267 1.50 -22.66 -14.79
CA GLN A 267 0.74 -22.55 -13.54
C GLN A 267 1.60 -22.86 -12.31
N GLN A 268 2.48 -23.85 -12.40
CA GLN A 268 3.40 -24.19 -11.32
C GLN A 268 4.44 -23.08 -11.10
N ILE A 269 5.00 -22.52 -12.17
CA ILE A 269 5.96 -21.40 -12.12
C ILE A 269 5.27 -20.17 -11.49
N GLU A 270 4.09 -19.80 -11.96
CA GLU A 270 3.29 -18.67 -11.46
C GLU A 270 3.06 -18.77 -9.95
N LYS A 271 2.67 -19.97 -9.46
CA LYS A 271 2.47 -20.24 -8.04
C LYS A 271 3.77 -20.28 -7.22
N THR A 272 4.84 -20.87 -7.75
CA THR A 272 6.10 -21.06 -7.01
C THR A 272 6.77 -19.72 -6.72
N TYR A 273 6.72 -18.79 -7.67
CA TYR A 273 7.32 -17.47 -7.54
C TYR A 273 6.35 -16.40 -7.05
N GLN A 274 5.13 -16.78 -6.63
CA GLN A 274 4.11 -15.87 -6.08
C GLN A 274 3.92 -14.61 -6.94
N LEU A 275 3.89 -14.80 -8.27
CA LEU A 275 3.87 -13.70 -9.23
C LEU A 275 2.53 -12.92 -9.22
N ASP A 276 1.56 -13.38 -8.43
CA ASP A 276 0.21 -12.84 -8.23
C ASP A 276 0.05 -12.02 -6.95
N SER A 277 0.94 -12.17 -5.95
CA SER A 277 0.86 -11.45 -4.67
C SER A 277 1.98 -10.43 -4.57
N ILE A 278 1.65 -9.17 -4.83
CA ILE A 278 2.56 -8.06 -4.55
C ILE A 278 1.85 -7.10 -3.61
N ASP A 279 2.25 -7.18 -2.34
CA ASP A 279 1.85 -6.22 -1.33
C ASP A 279 2.62 -4.92 -1.57
N THR A 280 1.89 -3.83 -1.75
CA THR A 280 2.44 -2.50 -1.94
C THR A 280 2.59 -1.80 -0.60
N GLU A 281 3.77 -1.24 -0.33
CA GLU A 281 4.06 -0.45 0.87
C GLU A 281 3.21 0.84 0.96
N ASP A 282 3.11 1.39 2.17
CA ASP A 282 2.40 2.63 2.50
C ASP A 282 3.26 3.87 2.16
N PHE A 283 3.26 4.26 0.88
CA PHE A 283 4.05 5.40 0.39
C PHE A 283 3.59 6.74 0.94
N ALA A 284 2.31 6.86 1.32
CA ALA A 284 1.77 8.09 1.89
C ALA A 284 2.40 8.36 3.27
N HIS A 285 2.55 7.32 4.08
CA HIS A 285 3.22 7.44 5.38
C HIS A 285 4.70 7.85 5.26
N ILE A 286 5.40 7.35 4.23
CA ILE A 286 6.81 7.71 3.97
C ILE A 286 6.93 9.21 3.61
N LEU A 287 6.06 9.72 2.74
CA LEU A 287 6.16 11.09 2.21
C LEU A 287 5.61 12.16 3.16
N PHE A 288 4.49 11.88 3.84
CA PHE A 288 3.78 12.89 4.64
C PHE A 288 3.92 12.66 6.14
N GLY A 289 4.32 11.46 6.58
CA GLY A 289 4.43 11.13 8.01
C GLY A 289 5.45 11.98 8.76
N GLU A 290 6.53 12.42 8.12
CA GLU A 290 7.53 13.32 8.73
C GLU A 290 6.93 14.68 9.06
N LYS A 291 6.29 15.35 8.10
CA LYS A 291 5.68 16.66 8.31
C LYS A 291 4.52 16.60 9.30
N ALA A 292 3.71 15.53 9.25
CA ALA A 292 2.65 15.31 10.23
C ALA A 292 3.22 15.20 11.66
N ARG A 293 4.32 14.44 11.83
CA ARG A 293 5.02 14.32 13.12
C ARG A 293 5.61 15.65 13.59
N ASP A 294 6.24 16.43 12.72
CA ASP A 294 6.81 17.75 13.06
C ASP A 294 5.73 18.71 13.63
N TYR A 295 4.55 18.77 13.00
CA TYR A 295 3.46 19.60 13.53
C TYR A 295 2.91 19.11 14.88
N VAL A 296 2.83 17.80 15.08
CA VAL A 296 2.40 17.24 16.37
C VAL A 296 3.47 17.45 17.45
N GLN A 297 4.76 17.36 17.14
CA GLN A 297 5.85 17.70 18.06
C GLN A 297 5.81 19.18 18.46
N LYS A 298 5.51 20.09 17.53
CA LYS A 298 5.29 21.51 17.86
C LYS A 298 4.10 21.70 18.80
N ALA A 299 3.01 20.96 18.59
CA ALA A 299 1.85 20.98 19.48
C ALA A 299 2.19 20.40 20.87
N GLN A 300 2.97 19.31 20.92
CA GLN A 300 3.48 18.73 22.17
C GLN A 300 4.36 19.73 22.92
N TRP A 301 5.34 20.33 22.25
CA TRP A 301 6.20 21.36 22.86
C TRP A 301 5.35 22.49 23.45
N ALA A 302 4.37 23.00 22.69
CA ALA A 302 3.48 24.05 23.17
C ALA A 302 2.67 23.59 24.40
N TYR A 303 2.17 22.36 24.40
CA TYR A 303 1.49 21.74 25.53
C TYR A 303 2.41 21.61 26.76
N GLU A 304 3.65 21.18 26.58
CA GLU A 304 4.65 21.05 27.64
C GLU A 304 5.02 22.39 28.28
N GLN A 305 5.02 23.49 27.52
CA GLN A 305 5.24 24.83 28.09
C GLN A 305 4.09 25.29 29.00
N ILE A 306 2.86 24.86 28.72
CA ILE A 306 1.67 25.25 29.50
C ILE A 306 1.32 24.23 30.60
N ALA A 307 1.78 22.98 30.49
CA ALA A 307 1.46 21.90 31.42
C ALA A 307 1.89 22.14 32.88
N PRO A 308 3.06 22.74 33.18
CA PRO A 308 3.45 23.09 34.55
C PRO A 308 2.44 24.02 35.23
N LEU A 309 1.93 25.01 34.48
CA LEU A 309 0.89 25.94 34.96
C LEU A 309 -0.44 25.22 35.27
N MET A 310 -0.63 24.01 34.75
CA MET A 310 -1.81 23.17 35.00
C MET A 310 -1.57 22.15 36.13
N THR A 311 -0.32 21.75 36.39
CA THR A 311 0.05 20.68 37.33
C THR A 311 0.41 21.17 38.73
N ASP A 312 0.89 22.41 38.88
CA ASP A 312 1.12 23.07 40.18
C ASP A 312 -0.16 23.28 41.02
N MET A 313 -1.32 22.82 40.52
CA MET A 313 -2.61 22.83 41.21
C MET A 313 -3.03 21.49 41.82
N LYS A 314 -2.34 20.37 41.51
CA LYS A 314 -2.49 19.13 42.29
C LYS A 314 -1.68 19.30 43.58
N GLY A 315 -2.28 20.06 44.50
CA GLY A 315 -1.76 20.56 45.76
C GLY A 315 -0.45 19.96 46.27
N ASP A 316 0.41 20.84 46.75
CA ASP A 316 0.77 20.66 48.15
C ASP A 316 0.29 21.85 48.97
N GLY A 317 -0.66 21.56 49.85
CA GLY A 317 -1.00 22.40 50.98
C GLY A 317 0.12 22.44 52.02
N THR A 318 1.36 22.10 51.67
CA THR A 318 2.54 22.48 52.44
C THR A 318 2.74 23.98 52.33
N THR A 319 2.06 24.66 53.24
CA THR A 319 2.68 25.73 54.01
C THR A 319 4.11 25.28 54.32
N SER A 320 5.09 25.78 53.57
CA SER A 320 6.44 25.81 54.09
C SER A 320 6.33 26.63 55.38
N GLU A 321 6.44 25.96 56.53
CA GLU A 321 6.72 26.60 57.80
C GLU A 321 8.07 27.30 57.66
N VAL A 322 8.04 28.50 57.07
CA VAL A 322 9.01 29.52 57.39
C VAL A 322 8.76 29.80 58.85
N LYS A 323 9.66 29.31 59.72
CA LYS A 323 9.73 29.71 61.11
C LYS A 323 9.88 31.23 61.14
N SER A 324 8.74 31.90 61.22
CA SER A 324 8.65 33.34 61.26
C SER A 324 8.36 33.73 62.69
N HIS A 325 9.32 34.39 63.32
CA HIS A 325 9.01 35.22 64.47
C HIS A 325 7.93 36.24 64.06
N ALA A 326 6.85 36.29 64.84
CA ALA A 326 5.75 37.26 64.81
C ALA A 326 5.27 37.74 63.41
N ASN A 327 4.61 36.87 62.63
CA ASN A 327 3.86 37.32 61.44
C ASN A 327 2.37 36.95 61.53
N GLY A 328 1.51 37.89 61.15
CA GLY A 328 0.06 37.73 61.15
C GLY A 328 -0.40 36.58 60.25
N ARG A 329 -1.62 36.09 60.50
CA ARG A 329 -2.28 35.08 59.66
C ARG A 329 -3.07 35.76 58.54
N PHE A 330 -2.96 35.25 57.31
CA PHE A 330 -3.89 35.63 56.25
C PHE A 330 -5.25 34.98 56.54
N ILE A 331 -6.31 35.79 56.60
CA ILE A 331 -7.70 35.32 56.71
C ILE A 331 -8.37 35.58 55.37
N PHE A 332 -8.76 34.52 54.67
CA PHE A 332 -9.50 34.63 53.42
C PHE A 332 -10.98 34.76 53.73
N PHE A 333 -11.60 35.83 53.24
CA PHE A 333 -13.04 36.04 53.35
C PHE A 333 -13.75 35.39 52.16
N LYS A 334 -14.93 34.84 52.40
CA LYS A 334 -15.78 34.32 51.32
C LYS A 334 -16.28 35.51 50.49
N GLU A 335 -15.91 35.54 49.21
CA GLU A 335 -16.36 36.56 48.28
C GLU A 335 -17.74 36.21 47.72
N ASP A 336 -18.62 37.21 47.57
CA ASP A 336 -19.95 37.03 46.96
C ASP A 336 -19.87 36.76 45.45
N SER A 337 -18.79 37.19 44.80
CA SER A 337 -18.53 36.99 43.36
C SER A 337 -17.05 36.68 43.14
N PRO A 338 -16.61 35.43 43.43
CA PRO A 338 -15.20 35.08 43.34
C PRO A 338 -14.69 35.24 41.91
N LEU A 339 -13.52 35.86 41.78
CA LEU A 339 -12.78 35.95 40.53
C LEU A 339 -11.51 35.10 40.60
N PRO A 340 -11.08 34.50 39.48
CA PRO A 340 -9.78 33.84 39.40
C PRO A 340 -8.62 34.77 39.76
N THR A 341 -7.49 34.17 40.15
CA THR A 341 -6.22 34.87 40.35
C THR A 341 -5.71 35.51 39.07
N ILE A 342 -5.95 34.89 37.91
CA ILE A 342 -5.65 35.42 36.59
C ILE A 342 -6.87 35.23 35.69
N LEU A 343 -7.35 36.30 35.07
CA LEU A 343 -8.42 36.28 34.08
C LEU A 343 -8.17 37.32 32.98
N ILE A 344 -8.11 36.88 31.73
CA ILE A 344 -8.17 37.76 30.56
C ILE A 344 -9.55 37.57 29.93
N LYS A 345 -10.42 38.59 30.02
CA LYS A 345 -11.79 38.47 29.51
C LYS A 345 -11.82 38.43 27.99
N LYS A 346 -11.00 39.28 27.34
CA LYS A 346 -10.81 39.33 25.88
C LYS A 346 -9.35 39.53 25.53
N ALA A 347 -8.86 38.75 24.58
CA ALA A 347 -7.54 38.92 23.98
C ALA A 347 -7.68 38.99 22.46
N LEU A 348 -6.95 39.88 21.82
CA LEU A 348 -6.88 40.04 20.37
C LEU A 348 -5.41 40.16 19.97
N PHE A 349 -4.94 39.23 19.14
CA PHE A 349 -3.61 39.27 18.55
C PHE A 349 -3.75 39.37 17.04
N SER A 350 -3.02 40.29 16.43
CA SER A 350 -2.82 40.38 14.99
C SER A 350 -1.37 39.97 14.72
N ILE A 351 -1.20 38.89 13.97
CA ILE A 351 0.10 38.32 13.61
C ILE A 351 0.34 38.55 12.13
N LYS A 352 1.48 39.15 11.79
CA LYS A 352 1.91 39.36 10.42
C LYS A 352 2.80 38.21 9.97
N LEU A 353 2.30 37.40 9.04
CA LEU A 353 3.07 36.35 8.37
C LEU A 353 3.35 36.75 6.92
N GLU A 354 4.30 36.08 6.27
CA GLU A 354 4.54 36.26 4.83
C GLU A 354 3.29 35.96 3.99
N GLN A 355 2.47 35.03 4.46
CA GLN A 355 1.25 34.59 3.79
C GLN A 355 0.02 35.47 4.11
N GLY A 356 0.19 36.56 4.86
CA GLY A 356 -0.89 37.49 5.24
C GLY A 356 -1.09 37.62 6.75
N GLU A 357 -2.03 38.47 7.14
CA GLU A 357 -2.39 38.71 8.54
C GLU A 357 -3.22 37.54 9.10
N VAL A 358 -2.88 37.09 10.30
CA VAL A 358 -3.65 36.10 11.08
C VAL A 358 -4.14 36.76 12.36
N LYS A 359 -5.44 36.70 12.61
CA LYS A 359 -6.08 37.25 13.81
C LYS A 359 -6.42 36.13 14.78
N ILE A 360 -5.92 36.23 16.00
CA ILE A 360 -6.22 35.31 17.10
C ILE A 360 -7.08 36.04 18.13
N THR A 361 -8.22 35.48 18.50
CA THR A 361 -9.03 35.97 19.61
C THR A 361 -9.09 34.95 20.74
N GLY A 362 -8.94 35.43 21.96
CA GLY A 362 -9.13 34.65 23.18
C GLY A 362 -10.27 35.24 24.01
N SER A 363 -11.07 34.40 24.66
CA SER A 363 -12.06 34.86 25.63
C SER A 363 -12.10 33.97 26.87
N GLU A 364 -12.36 34.61 28.01
CA GLU A 364 -12.38 33.97 29.34
C GLU A 364 -11.12 33.13 29.61
N LEU A 365 -9.93 33.64 29.29
CA LEU A 365 -8.67 32.93 29.48
C LEU A 365 -8.32 32.91 30.98
N THR A 366 -8.37 31.73 31.58
CA THR A 366 -8.02 31.49 32.97
C THR A 366 -7.62 30.03 33.17
N HIS A 367 -6.92 29.72 34.25
CA HIS A 367 -6.65 28.36 34.69
C HIS A 367 -7.64 27.90 35.77
N GLN A 368 -8.58 28.76 36.20
CA GLN A 368 -9.57 28.46 37.24
C GLN A 368 -11.00 28.47 36.70
N HIS A 369 -11.28 27.68 35.66
CA HIS A 369 -12.59 27.65 34.97
C HIS A 369 -13.74 27.32 35.91
N TRP A 370 -13.52 26.52 36.96
CA TRP A 370 -14.55 26.17 37.95
C TRP A 370 -15.06 27.38 38.76
N ILE A 371 -14.27 28.46 38.88
CA ILE A 371 -14.72 29.72 39.50
C ILE A 371 -15.64 30.49 38.56
N ARG A 372 -15.35 30.43 37.25
CA ARG A 372 -16.09 31.16 36.21
C ARG A 372 -17.35 30.43 35.73
N GLY A 373 -17.36 29.10 35.80
CA GLY A 373 -18.38 28.26 35.17
C GLY A 373 -18.41 28.38 33.63
N LYS A 374 -17.28 28.75 33.02
CA LYS A 374 -17.13 28.97 31.57
C LYS A 374 -15.83 28.38 31.07
N ASP A 375 -15.86 27.88 29.84
CA ASP A 375 -14.67 27.44 29.11
C ASP A 375 -13.92 28.66 28.55
N SER A 376 -12.60 28.54 28.44
CA SER A 376 -11.82 29.49 27.65
C SER A 376 -11.98 29.17 26.17
N ILE A 377 -12.10 30.19 25.33
CA ILE A 377 -12.27 30.02 23.87
C ILE A 377 -11.10 30.69 23.16
N ILE A 378 -10.56 30.01 22.15
CA ILE A 378 -9.55 30.53 21.23
C ILE A 378 -10.10 30.42 19.81
N ASN A 379 -10.06 31.50 19.04
CA ASN A 379 -10.32 31.47 17.61
C ASN A 379 -9.16 32.03 16.82
N ILE A 380 -8.86 31.43 15.68
CA ILE A 380 -7.88 31.95 14.71
C ILE A 380 -8.61 32.18 13.41
N ASN A 381 -8.43 33.34 12.80
CA ASN A 381 -9.05 33.69 11.52
C ASN A 381 -8.07 34.44 10.61
N SER A 382 -8.08 34.10 9.33
CA SER A 382 -7.37 34.85 8.28
C SER A 382 -8.11 34.70 6.94
N ILE A 383 -8.12 35.75 6.13
CA ILE A 383 -8.74 35.77 4.79
C ILE A 383 -7.78 36.25 3.69
N ASP A 384 -6.56 36.66 4.05
CA ASP A 384 -5.63 37.33 3.14
C ASP A 384 -5.06 36.38 2.06
N ASN A 385 -4.86 35.10 2.39
CA ASN A 385 -4.43 34.06 1.46
C ASN A 385 -5.34 32.83 1.57
N GLY A 386 -6.60 33.02 1.16
CA GLY A 386 -7.66 32.05 1.41
C GLY A 386 -8.14 32.09 2.86
N GLU A 387 -9.21 31.37 3.12
CA GLU A 387 -9.82 31.33 4.43
C GLU A 387 -9.05 30.34 5.32
N LEU A 388 -8.68 30.80 6.51
CA LEU A 388 -8.21 29.97 7.62
C LEU A 388 -9.09 30.28 8.81
N LYS A 389 -9.67 29.25 9.41
CA LYS A 389 -10.47 29.33 10.63
C LYS A 389 -10.04 28.23 11.58
N LEU A 390 -9.91 28.55 12.85
CA LEU A 390 -9.85 27.58 13.94
C LEU A 390 -10.75 28.11 15.04
N SER A 391 -11.55 27.22 15.62
CA SER A 391 -12.30 27.51 16.85
C SER A 391 -12.04 26.38 17.83
N SER A 392 -11.59 26.73 19.03
CA SER A 392 -11.31 25.79 20.09
C SER A 392 -11.79 26.31 21.42
N ASN A 393 -12.24 25.42 22.28
CA ASN A 393 -12.48 25.69 23.68
C ASN A 393 -11.66 24.73 24.54
N PHE A 394 -11.29 25.19 25.73
CA PHE A 394 -10.65 24.37 26.73
C PHE A 394 -11.13 24.72 28.14
N LYS A 395 -11.03 23.74 29.03
CA LYS A 395 -11.36 23.87 30.44
C LYS A 395 -10.47 23.00 31.30
N LEU A 396 -10.21 23.48 32.51
CA LEU A 396 -9.57 22.75 33.59
C LEU A 396 -10.57 22.64 34.74
N THR A 397 -10.84 21.42 35.19
CA THR A 397 -11.69 21.19 36.37
C THR A 397 -10.89 21.42 37.66
N GLN A 398 -11.59 21.60 38.78
CA GLN A 398 -10.95 21.69 40.09
C GLN A 398 -10.17 20.42 40.47
N SER A 399 -10.52 19.25 39.91
CA SER A 399 -9.77 17.99 40.06
C SER A 399 -8.49 17.91 39.22
N GLY A 400 -8.24 18.90 38.36
CA GLY A 400 -7.11 18.93 37.44
C GLY A 400 -7.36 18.18 36.12
N ASP A 401 -8.62 17.91 35.75
CA ASP A 401 -8.94 17.32 34.45
C ASP A 401 -8.96 18.41 33.38
N PHE A 402 -8.04 18.31 32.43
CA PHE A 402 -7.95 19.18 31.28
C PHE A 402 -8.72 18.59 30.11
N ARG A 403 -9.57 19.39 29.49
CA ARG A 403 -10.26 19.05 28.24
C ARG A 403 -10.14 20.20 27.27
N ALA A 404 -9.77 19.90 26.03
CA ALA A 404 -9.82 20.84 24.93
C ALA A 404 -10.40 20.16 23.70
N ASN A 405 -11.16 20.88 22.91
CA ASN A 405 -11.61 20.41 21.61
C ASN A 405 -11.63 21.58 20.64
N GLY A 406 -11.62 21.28 19.35
CA GLY A 406 -11.68 22.32 18.35
C GLY A 406 -11.85 21.78 16.94
N GLU A 407 -12.22 22.70 16.06
CA GLU A 407 -12.40 22.46 14.64
C GLU A 407 -11.61 23.52 13.88
N TRP A 408 -11.08 23.14 12.73
CA TRP A 408 -10.35 24.03 11.86
C TRP A 408 -10.71 23.81 10.40
N LEU A 409 -10.61 24.87 9.62
CA LEU A 409 -10.89 24.93 8.20
C LEU A 409 -9.81 25.75 7.51
N VAL A 410 -9.32 25.24 6.40
CA VAL A 410 -8.53 25.96 5.40
C VAL A 410 -9.27 25.82 4.09
N ASN A 411 -9.51 26.93 3.39
CA ASN A 411 -10.24 26.91 2.13
C ASN A 411 -9.57 27.83 1.12
N ASN A 412 -9.27 27.28 -0.06
CA ASN A 412 -8.67 27.97 -1.19
C ASN A 412 -7.38 28.73 -0.81
N ARG A 413 -6.54 28.14 0.06
CA ARG A 413 -5.26 28.71 0.46
C ARG A 413 -4.20 28.46 -0.60
N THR A 414 -3.54 29.51 -1.08
CA THR A 414 -2.49 29.36 -2.10
C THR A 414 -1.19 28.92 -1.42
N LEU A 415 -0.64 27.80 -1.89
CA LEU A 415 0.68 27.31 -1.53
C LEU A 415 1.61 27.54 -2.72
N SER A 416 2.80 28.08 -2.45
CA SER A 416 3.84 28.31 -3.45
C SER A 416 5.19 27.96 -2.85
N ASN A 417 6.10 27.43 -3.68
CA ASN A 417 7.48 27.12 -3.30
C ASN A 417 7.62 26.33 -1.98
N THR A 418 6.76 25.33 -1.76
CA THR A 418 6.77 24.52 -0.54
C THR A 418 7.62 23.28 -0.75
N GLU A 419 8.71 23.15 0.02
CA GLU A 419 9.53 21.93 0.03
C GLU A 419 8.78 20.78 0.72
N LEU A 420 8.65 19.64 0.04
CA LEU A 420 7.97 18.46 0.57
C LEU A 420 8.98 17.43 1.09
N THR A 421 10.00 17.12 0.28
CA THR A 421 11.11 16.25 0.69
C THR A 421 12.40 16.62 -0.03
N GLN A 422 13.51 16.54 0.71
CA GLN A 422 14.86 16.78 0.22
C GLN A 422 15.73 15.61 0.70
N SER A 423 16.15 14.75 -0.23
CA SER A 423 17.01 13.59 0.04
C SER A 423 17.93 13.32 -1.14
N LYS A 424 18.97 12.48 -0.97
CA LYS A 424 19.84 12.05 -2.08
C LYS A 424 19.05 11.34 -3.19
N ALA A 425 18.07 10.50 -2.83
CA ALA A 425 17.34 9.66 -3.78
C ALA A 425 16.18 10.38 -4.50
N LEU A 426 15.62 11.42 -3.85
CA LEU A 426 14.44 12.17 -4.30
C LEU A 426 14.44 13.58 -3.72
N THR A 427 14.31 14.58 -4.59
CA THR A 427 13.92 15.95 -4.23
C THR A 427 12.52 16.23 -4.77
N LEU A 428 11.66 16.86 -3.97
CA LEU A 428 10.30 17.18 -4.35
C LEU A 428 9.84 18.46 -3.66
N SER A 429 9.40 19.42 -4.47
CA SER A 429 8.80 20.66 -4.03
C SER A 429 7.51 20.93 -4.79
N LEU A 430 6.53 21.49 -4.08
CA LEU A 430 5.32 22.04 -4.65
C LEU A 430 5.63 23.48 -5.13
N SER A 431 5.67 23.67 -6.44
CA SER A 431 5.86 24.99 -7.05
C SER A 431 4.63 25.88 -6.80
N ALA A 432 3.43 25.33 -7.00
CA ALA A 432 2.16 26.02 -6.79
C ALA A 432 1.04 25.01 -6.48
N GLY A 433 0.03 25.42 -5.71
CA GLY A 433 -1.18 24.63 -5.47
C GLY A 433 -2.20 25.39 -4.62
N LYS A 434 -3.43 24.87 -4.59
CA LYS A 434 -4.51 25.37 -3.73
C LYS A 434 -4.88 24.33 -2.71
N LEU A 435 -4.71 24.66 -1.44
CA LEU A 435 -5.00 23.81 -0.32
C LEU A 435 -6.40 24.10 0.22
N ASP A 436 -7.21 23.05 0.28
CA ASP A 436 -8.38 22.94 1.12
C ASP A 436 -8.06 21.95 2.24
N GLY A 437 -8.59 22.19 3.44
CA GLY A 437 -8.45 21.26 4.54
C GLY A 437 -9.51 21.49 5.61
N ILE A 438 -9.90 20.42 6.27
CA ILE A 438 -10.83 20.47 7.39
C ILE A 438 -10.38 19.45 8.42
N GLY A 439 -10.55 19.77 9.69
CA GLY A 439 -10.28 18.81 10.73
C GLY A 439 -10.85 19.19 12.07
N SER A 440 -10.75 18.26 12.99
CA SER A 440 -11.15 18.41 14.37
C SER A 440 -10.20 17.67 15.30
N PHE A 441 -10.16 18.11 16.54
CA PHE A 441 -9.41 17.44 17.59
C PHE A 441 -10.18 17.47 18.91
N ASN A 442 -9.91 16.47 19.72
CA ASN A 442 -10.31 16.35 21.11
C ASN A 442 -9.10 15.92 21.94
N LEU A 443 -8.85 16.61 23.04
CA LEU A 443 -7.72 16.40 23.93
C LEU A 443 -8.27 16.26 25.35
N VAL A 444 -8.00 15.13 25.99
CA VAL A 444 -8.44 14.84 27.36
C VAL A 444 -7.24 14.36 28.16
N ASN A 445 -6.80 15.13 29.15
CA ASN A 445 -5.71 14.76 30.05
C ASN A 445 -4.44 14.26 29.32
N GLY A 446 -4.09 14.85 28.17
CA GLY A 446 -2.92 14.46 27.38
C GLY A 446 -3.19 13.40 26.30
N GLU A 447 -4.35 12.75 26.29
CA GLU A 447 -4.78 11.86 25.20
C GLU A 447 -5.45 12.67 24.09
N VAL A 448 -4.93 12.56 22.87
CA VAL A 448 -5.45 13.26 21.69
C VAL A 448 -6.19 12.29 20.77
N GLU A 449 -7.28 12.76 20.20
CA GLU A 449 -7.95 12.17 19.04
C GLU A 449 -8.19 13.28 18.03
N ALA A 450 -7.65 13.17 16.82
CA ALA A 450 -7.81 14.15 15.77
C ALA A 450 -8.05 13.50 14.41
N THR A 451 -8.94 14.10 13.63
CA THR A 451 -9.21 13.70 12.25
C THR A 451 -9.02 14.91 11.35
N ASN A 452 -8.21 14.74 10.30
CA ASN A 452 -7.79 15.83 9.43
C ASN A 452 -7.86 15.36 7.98
N GLN A 453 -8.47 16.15 7.13
CA GLN A 453 -8.58 15.89 5.70
C GLN A 453 -8.01 17.07 4.94
N PHE A 454 -7.17 16.79 3.97
CA PHE A 454 -6.53 17.77 3.10
C PHE A 454 -6.79 17.42 1.64
N SER A 455 -7.00 18.46 0.83
CA SER A 455 -7.15 18.36 -0.62
C SER A 455 -6.32 19.47 -1.26
N LEU A 456 -5.27 19.08 -1.97
CA LEU A 456 -4.48 19.95 -2.80
C LEU A 456 -4.97 19.86 -4.25
N LYS A 457 -5.34 21.00 -4.84
CA LYS A 457 -5.79 21.12 -6.23
C LYS A 457 -4.85 22.02 -7.01
N GLN A 458 -4.85 21.89 -8.33
CA GLN A 458 -3.99 22.68 -9.22
C GLN A 458 -2.51 22.58 -8.80
N ALA A 459 -2.13 21.38 -8.34
CA ALA A 459 -0.80 21.15 -7.80
C ALA A 459 0.21 21.05 -8.95
N SER A 460 1.31 21.79 -8.83
CA SER A 460 2.44 21.72 -9.75
C SER A 460 3.68 21.37 -8.96
N TYR A 461 4.32 20.25 -9.33
CA TYR A 461 5.47 19.72 -8.60
C TYR A 461 6.74 19.80 -9.45
N GLN A 462 7.84 20.11 -8.77
CA GLN A 462 9.19 20.05 -9.32
C GLN A 462 10.07 19.17 -8.44
N GLY A 463 11.08 18.56 -9.02
CA GLY A 463 11.91 17.60 -8.31
C GLY A 463 12.77 16.76 -9.24
N GLU A 464 13.76 16.11 -8.65
CA GLU A 464 14.73 15.21 -9.27
C GLU A 464 14.73 13.87 -8.55
N ALA A 465 15.01 12.79 -9.29
CA ALA A 465 15.01 11.44 -8.76
C ALA A 465 16.15 10.62 -9.38
N GLU A 466 16.87 9.85 -8.56
CA GLU A 466 18.02 9.07 -9.01
C GLU A 466 17.63 7.65 -9.44
N SER A 467 16.89 6.93 -8.58
CA SER A 467 16.53 5.53 -8.73
C SER A 467 15.30 5.31 -9.62
N LYS A 468 15.06 4.05 -10.05
CA LYS A 468 13.84 3.71 -10.82
C LYS A 468 12.56 3.90 -10.01
N ILE A 469 12.58 3.58 -8.71
CA ILE A 469 11.40 3.70 -7.84
C ILE A 469 11.11 5.15 -7.52
N THR A 470 12.14 5.97 -7.26
CA THR A 470 11.96 7.41 -7.02
C THR A 470 11.54 8.17 -8.27
N LYS A 471 11.98 7.73 -9.46
CA LYS A 471 11.48 8.27 -10.75
C LYS A 471 10.00 7.93 -10.96
N LEU A 472 9.61 6.68 -10.73
CA LEU A 472 8.19 6.28 -10.79
C LEU A 472 7.35 7.12 -9.82
N LEU A 473 7.85 7.34 -8.61
CA LEU A 473 7.17 8.15 -7.60
C LEU A 473 7.04 9.61 -8.05
N LEU A 474 8.13 10.21 -8.51
CA LEU A 474 8.14 11.59 -9.01
C LEU A 474 7.19 11.77 -10.21
N ASP A 475 7.22 10.85 -11.17
CA ASP A 475 6.34 10.88 -12.36
C ASP A 475 4.88 10.71 -11.97
N THR A 476 4.59 9.81 -11.02
CA THR A 476 3.23 9.61 -10.50
C THR A 476 2.73 10.88 -9.82
N ILE A 477 3.51 11.50 -8.92
CA ILE A 477 3.13 12.74 -8.26
C ILE A 477 2.92 13.88 -9.27
N LYS A 478 3.80 14.02 -10.26
CA LYS A 478 3.67 15.02 -11.33
C LYS A 478 2.43 14.81 -12.21
N SER A 479 1.91 13.58 -12.29
CA SER A 479 0.69 13.28 -13.04
C SER A 479 -0.61 13.60 -12.28
N LEU A 480 -0.53 13.89 -10.97
CA LEU A 480 -1.70 14.17 -10.14
C LEU A 480 -2.07 15.66 -10.18
N ASP A 481 -3.20 15.98 -10.82
CA ASP A 481 -3.80 17.31 -10.77
C ASP A 481 -4.34 17.66 -9.37
N SER A 482 -4.69 16.62 -8.60
CA SER A 482 -5.19 16.72 -7.24
C SER A 482 -4.63 15.63 -6.34
N LEU A 483 -4.33 15.99 -5.09
CA LEU A 483 -3.84 15.10 -4.06
C LEU A 483 -4.73 15.23 -2.82
N THR A 484 -5.26 14.11 -2.34
CA THR A 484 -5.98 14.06 -1.05
C THR A 484 -5.14 13.32 -0.02
N VAL A 485 -5.18 13.81 1.22
CA VAL A 485 -4.51 13.18 2.37
C VAL A 485 -5.45 13.25 3.56
N ASP A 486 -5.77 12.10 4.13
CA ASP A 486 -6.50 11.97 5.38
C ASP A 486 -5.51 11.53 6.47
N VAL A 487 -5.47 12.27 7.57
CA VAL A 487 -4.56 12.04 8.71
C VAL A 487 -5.37 11.90 10.00
N GLY A 488 -5.36 10.70 10.55
CA GLY A 488 -5.84 10.41 11.90
C GLY A 488 -4.70 10.42 12.90
N VAL A 489 -4.91 11.05 14.05
CA VAL A 489 -3.98 11.06 15.19
C VAL A 489 -4.72 10.54 16.41
N ASN A 490 -4.16 9.56 17.13
CA ASN A 490 -4.75 9.07 18.37
C ASN A 490 -3.69 8.71 19.44
N GLY A 491 -4.09 8.64 20.70
CA GLY A 491 -3.25 8.21 21.82
C GLY A 491 -2.58 9.37 22.57
N GLU A 492 -1.56 9.05 23.35
CA GLU A 492 -0.84 10.02 24.18
C GLU A 492 -0.17 11.09 23.30
N LEU A 493 -0.34 12.39 23.61
CA LEU A 493 0.23 13.50 22.83
C LEU A 493 1.76 13.44 22.73
N SER A 494 2.43 12.81 23.70
CA SER A 494 3.87 12.55 23.70
C SER A 494 4.31 11.39 22.81
N LYS A 495 3.40 10.45 22.48
CA LYS A 495 3.64 9.28 21.63
C LYS A 495 2.39 8.91 20.81
N PRO A 496 1.92 9.79 19.92
CA PRO A 496 0.69 9.55 19.21
C PRO A 496 0.89 8.50 18.12
N SER A 497 -0.16 7.74 17.85
CA SER A 497 -0.24 6.88 16.67
C SER A 497 -0.88 7.64 15.51
N PHE A 498 -0.38 7.38 14.30
CA PHE A 498 -0.79 8.06 13.08
C PHE A 498 -1.37 7.08 12.08
N THR A 499 -2.52 7.42 11.52
CA THR A 499 -3.08 6.75 10.35
C THR A 499 -3.10 7.74 9.20
N ILE A 500 -2.49 7.39 8.06
CA ILE A 500 -2.41 8.26 6.89
C ILE A 500 -2.99 7.52 5.70
N ALA A 501 -3.99 8.09 5.04
CA ALA A 501 -4.52 7.62 3.77
C ALA A 501 -4.35 8.70 2.72
N SER A 502 -4.04 8.33 1.48
CA SER A 502 -3.84 9.31 0.41
C SER A 502 -4.16 8.76 -0.97
N SER A 503 -4.71 9.61 -1.84
CA SER A 503 -4.87 9.30 -3.27
C SER A 503 -3.55 9.00 -3.97
N LEU A 504 -2.43 9.46 -3.41
CA LEU A 504 -1.09 9.12 -3.88
C LEU A 504 -0.79 7.62 -3.71
N ASN A 505 -1.26 7.01 -2.62
CA ASN A 505 -1.02 5.59 -2.38
C ASN A 505 -1.73 4.74 -3.45
N ASP A 506 -2.96 5.11 -3.82
CA ASP A 506 -3.71 4.46 -4.89
C ASP A 506 -3.04 4.66 -6.25
N ALA A 507 -2.60 5.88 -6.55
CA ALA A 507 -1.91 6.22 -7.80
C ALA A 507 -0.58 5.46 -7.94
N LEU A 508 0.24 5.44 -6.89
CA LEU A 508 1.52 4.72 -6.87
C LEU A 508 1.32 3.22 -6.94
N THR A 509 0.34 2.69 -6.20
CA THR A 509 -0.03 1.27 -6.27
C THR A 509 -0.44 0.89 -7.69
N GLY A 510 -1.24 1.72 -8.37
CA GLY A 510 -1.63 1.53 -9.76
C GLY A 510 -0.43 1.56 -10.72
N ALA A 511 0.40 2.61 -10.63
CA ALA A 511 1.58 2.79 -11.49
C ALA A 511 2.60 1.66 -11.29
N PHE A 512 2.84 1.27 -10.04
CA PHE A 512 3.71 0.16 -9.69
C PHE A 512 3.16 -1.16 -10.25
N LYS A 513 1.89 -1.51 -9.97
CA LYS A 513 1.24 -2.71 -10.51
C LYS A 513 1.30 -2.76 -12.04
N GLN A 514 1.15 -1.63 -12.72
CA GLN A 514 1.28 -1.57 -14.18
C GLN A 514 2.70 -1.89 -14.64
N GLN A 515 3.73 -1.31 -14.00
CA GLN A 515 5.12 -1.58 -14.33
C GLN A 515 5.50 -3.04 -14.04
N VAL A 516 5.01 -3.60 -12.94
CA VAL A 516 5.19 -5.02 -12.62
C VAL A 516 4.50 -5.91 -13.65
N SER A 517 3.23 -5.64 -13.94
CA SER A 517 2.43 -6.40 -14.91
C SER A 517 3.07 -6.42 -16.29
N ALA A 518 3.69 -5.31 -16.71
CA ALA A 518 4.45 -5.25 -17.96
C ALA A 518 5.68 -6.17 -17.93
N LYS A 519 6.48 -6.15 -16.84
CA LYS A 519 7.62 -7.07 -16.67
C LYS A 519 7.18 -8.53 -16.62
N LEU A 520 6.15 -8.86 -15.83
CA LEU A 520 5.59 -10.21 -15.71
C LEU A 520 4.99 -10.69 -17.03
N GLY A 521 4.29 -9.84 -17.77
CA GLY A 521 3.77 -10.15 -19.10
C GLY A 521 4.89 -10.46 -20.10
N GLY A 522 5.99 -9.71 -20.06
CA GLY A 522 7.20 -9.98 -20.83
C GLY A 522 7.85 -11.33 -20.46
N PHE A 523 7.97 -11.60 -19.16
CA PHE A 523 8.49 -12.86 -18.63
C PHE A 523 7.61 -14.07 -19.05
N LYS A 524 6.29 -13.97 -18.85
CA LYS A 524 5.29 -14.96 -19.27
C LYS A 524 5.39 -15.30 -20.75
N LYS A 525 5.49 -14.28 -21.61
CA LYS A 525 5.66 -14.47 -23.07
C LYS A 525 6.92 -15.26 -23.39
N LYS A 526 8.06 -14.95 -22.75
CA LYS A 526 9.34 -15.63 -22.99
C LYS A 526 9.34 -17.08 -22.50
N VAL A 527 8.83 -17.33 -21.29
CA VAL A 527 8.71 -18.68 -20.72
C VAL A 527 7.77 -19.55 -21.57
N ASN A 528 6.56 -19.06 -21.89
CA ASN A 528 5.63 -19.79 -22.74
C ASN A 528 6.19 -20.06 -24.13
N LYS A 529 6.93 -19.12 -24.71
CA LYS A 529 7.64 -19.34 -25.98
C LYS A 529 8.63 -20.50 -25.86
N GLY A 530 9.47 -20.51 -24.82
CA GLY A 530 10.44 -21.60 -24.59
C GLY A 530 9.81 -22.97 -24.34
N LEU A 531 8.73 -23.02 -23.54
CA LEU A 531 7.98 -24.26 -23.32
C LEU A 531 7.32 -24.77 -24.61
N ASN A 532 6.73 -23.87 -25.42
CA ASN A 532 6.14 -24.20 -26.71
C ASN A 532 7.17 -24.64 -27.75
N GLU A 533 8.39 -24.10 -27.72
CA GLU A 533 9.50 -24.57 -28.55
C GLU A 533 9.89 -26.02 -28.19
N LYS A 534 9.98 -26.35 -26.89
CA LYS A 534 10.24 -27.73 -26.42
C LYS A 534 9.11 -28.68 -26.85
N LEU A 535 7.85 -28.27 -26.69
CA LEU A 535 6.68 -29.00 -27.20
C LEU A 535 6.79 -29.26 -28.71
N THR A 536 7.04 -28.23 -29.51
CA THR A 536 7.10 -28.33 -30.97
C THR A 536 8.21 -29.28 -31.41
N ASN A 537 9.37 -29.19 -30.77
CA ASN A 537 10.50 -30.07 -31.05
C ASN A 537 10.21 -31.55 -30.72
N ALA A 538 9.51 -31.81 -29.61
CA ALA A 538 9.10 -33.15 -29.23
C ALA A 538 8.03 -33.73 -30.17
N LEU A 539 7.07 -32.93 -30.63
CA LEU A 539 6.03 -33.37 -31.58
C LEU A 539 6.58 -33.68 -32.97
N LYS A 540 7.60 -32.96 -33.45
CA LYS A 540 8.25 -33.21 -34.76
C LYS A 540 8.82 -34.64 -34.87
N LEU A 541 9.23 -35.25 -33.75
CA LEU A 541 9.74 -36.62 -33.72
C LEU A 541 8.69 -37.68 -34.07
N GLY A 542 7.39 -37.36 -33.95
CA GLY A 542 6.28 -38.31 -34.14
C GLY A 542 5.76 -38.44 -35.57
N ASN A 543 6.06 -37.50 -36.47
CA ASN A 543 5.46 -37.48 -37.81
C ASN A 543 5.83 -38.70 -38.66
N SER A 544 7.04 -39.26 -38.50
CA SER A 544 7.48 -40.45 -39.23
C SER A 544 6.84 -41.74 -38.70
N GLN A 545 6.51 -41.82 -37.41
CA GLN A 545 5.93 -43.02 -36.80
C GLN A 545 4.43 -43.16 -37.04
N SER A 546 3.71 -42.04 -37.12
CA SER A 546 2.28 -42.04 -37.46
C SER A 546 2.04 -42.67 -38.84
N ALA A 547 2.95 -42.46 -39.80
CA ALA A 547 2.87 -43.07 -41.12
C ALA A 547 3.12 -44.59 -41.06
N GLU A 548 4.15 -45.05 -40.31
CA GLU A 548 4.44 -46.48 -40.14
C GLU A 548 3.28 -47.26 -39.49
N LEU A 549 2.59 -46.65 -38.53
CA LEU A 549 1.40 -47.22 -37.89
C LEU A 549 0.22 -47.38 -38.87
N LEU A 550 -0.06 -46.35 -39.68
CA LEU A 550 -1.13 -46.39 -40.68
C LEU A 550 -0.87 -47.44 -41.76
N ASP A 551 0.37 -47.53 -42.25
CA ASP A 551 0.77 -48.54 -43.24
C ASP A 551 0.62 -49.97 -42.70
N LEU A 552 0.98 -50.18 -41.43
CA LEU A 552 0.85 -51.49 -40.79
C LEU A 552 -0.62 -51.84 -40.50
N GLU A 553 -1.43 -50.87 -40.09
CA GLU A 553 -2.88 -51.03 -39.88
C GLU A 553 -3.60 -51.43 -41.19
N ALA A 554 -3.24 -50.79 -42.31
CA ALA A 554 -3.74 -51.15 -43.63
C ALA A 554 -3.34 -52.58 -44.01
N LEU A 555 -2.05 -52.94 -43.85
CA LEU A 555 -1.55 -54.28 -44.14
C LEU A 555 -2.23 -55.37 -43.31
N LEU A 556 -2.48 -55.11 -42.02
CA LEU A 556 -3.18 -56.04 -41.13
C LEU A 556 -4.65 -56.20 -41.51
N THR A 557 -5.30 -55.14 -41.95
CA THR A 557 -6.70 -55.15 -42.39
C THR A 557 -6.86 -55.96 -43.67
N ASP A 558 -5.99 -55.72 -44.66
CA ASP A 558 -5.96 -56.48 -45.92
C ASP A 558 -5.70 -57.97 -45.68
N SER A 559 -4.75 -58.28 -44.79
CA SER A 559 -4.38 -59.66 -44.47
C SER A 559 -5.51 -60.40 -43.75
N ASP A 560 -6.18 -59.74 -42.80
CA ASP A 560 -7.33 -60.33 -42.09
C ASP A 560 -8.51 -60.59 -43.03
N LYS A 561 -8.77 -59.67 -43.96
CA LYS A 561 -9.81 -59.84 -44.99
C LYS A 561 -9.52 -61.04 -45.89
N ALA A 562 -8.29 -61.14 -46.38
CA ALA A 562 -7.86 -62.27 -47.21
C ALA A 562 -8.03 -63.62 -46.48
N LEU A 563 -7.74 -63.68 -45.18
CA LEU A 563 -7.95 -64.89 -44.37
C LEU A 563 -9.43 -65.18 -44.05
N ALA A 564 -10.24 -64.14 -43.85
CA ALA A 564 -11.68 -64.28 -43.61
C ALA A 564 -12.40 -64.86 -44.83
N ASP A 565 -12.04 -64.42 -46.04
CA ASP A 565 -12.58 -64.94 -47.29
C ASP A 565 -12.28 -66.44 -47.47
N LEU A 566 -11.07 -66.87 -47.07
CA LEU A 566 -10.66 -68.28 -47.09
C LEU A 566 -11.41 -69.15 -46.07
N LYS A 567 -11.71 -68.61 -44.89
CA LYS A 567 -12.47 -69.32 -43.86
C LYS A 567 -13.90 -69.62 -44.32
N ASN A 568 -14.49 -68.76 -45.14
CA ASN A 568 -15.87 -68.84 -45.59
C ASN A 568 -16.07 -69.73 -46.83
N SER A 569 -14.99 -70.22 -47.46
CA SER A 569 -15.06 -70.97 -48.73
C SER A 569 -15.45 -72.45 -48.59
N ASP A 570 -15.61 -72.98 -47.36
CA ASP A 570 -15.92 -74.38 -46.97
C ASP A 570 -15.95 -75.41 -48.11
N ILE A 571 -14.79 -75.59 -48.74
CA ILE A 571 -14.65 -76.29 -50.03
C ILE A 571 -15.02 -77.77 -49.91
N VAL A 572 -14.82 -78.36 -48.74
CA VAL A 572 -15.20 -79.75 -48.45
C VAL A 572 -16.70 -79.94 -48.60
N LYS A 573 -17.53 -79.03 -48.06
CA LYS A 573 -18.99 -79.08 -48.23
C LYS A 573 -19.40 -78.81 -49.66
N GLN A 574 -18.75 -77.85 -50.34
CA GLN A 574 -19.03 -77.55 -51.74
C GLN A 574 -18.75 -78.77 -52.65
N GLN A 575 -17.66 -79.48 -52.41
CA GLN A 575 -17.28 -80.68 -53.17
C GLN A 575 -18.14 -81.91 -52.82
N GLN A 576 -18.52 -82.07 -51.54
CA GLN A 576 -19.50 -83.10 -51.12
C GLN A 576 -20.82 -82.91 -51.85
N LYS A 577 -21.35 -81.68 -51.89
CA LYS A 577 -22.59 -81.36 -52.61
C LYS A 577 -22.47 -81.64 -54.11
N LYS A 578 -21.36 -81.25 -54.75
CA LYS A 578 -21.09 -81.57 -56.17
C LYS A 578 -21.04 -83.08 -56.45
N LEU A 579 -20.50 -83.88 -55.53
CA LEU A 579 -20.49 -85.33 -55.66
C LEU A 579 -21.89 -85.92 -55.47
N GLU A 580 -22.64 -85.47 -54.46
CA GLU A 580 -24.04 -85.85 -54.25
C GLU A 580 -24.90 -85.52 -55.48
N ASP A 581 -24.75 -84.33 -56.04
CA ASP A 581 -25.47 -83.88 -57.23
C ASP A 581 -25.09 -84.73 -58.45
N LYS A 582 -23.79 -85.01 -58.68
CA LYS A 582 -23.35 -85.92 -59.76
C LYS A 582 -23.86 -87.35 -59.59
N VAL A 583 -23.93 -87.87 -58.38
CA VAL A 583 -24.44 -89.22 -58.10
C VAL A 583 -25.95 -89.24 -58.31
N LYS A 584 -26.68 -88.21 -57.88
CA LYS A 584 -28.11 -88.04 -58.15
C LYS A 584 -28.39 -87.92 -59.65
N ASP A 585 -27.60 -87.15 -60.38
CA ASP A 585 -27.76 -86.96 -61.82
C ASP A 585 -27.44 -88.26 -62.59
N LYS A 586 -26.34 -88.96 -62.27
CA LYS A 586 -26.08 -90.30 -62.83
C LYS A 586 -27.17 -91.31 -62.50
N ALA A 587 -27.75 -91.25 -61.30
CA ALA A 587 -28.86 -92.12 -60.92
C ALA A 587 -30.13 -91.76 -61.69
N LYS A 588 -30.42 -90.47 -61.89
CA LYS A 588 -31.54 -89.98 -62.73
C LYS A 588 -31.35 -90.33 -64.20
N ASP A 589 -30.15 -90.19 -64.75
CA ASP A 589 -29.83 -90.52 -66.14
C ASP A 589 -29.94 -92.04 -66.37
N LYS A 590 -29.43 -92.88 -65.45
CA LYS A 590 -29.66 -94.33 -65.51
C LYS A 590 -31.13 -94.73 -65.37
N LEU A 591 -31.92 -93.97 -64.60
CA LEU A 591 -33.37 -94.16 -64.50
C LEU A 591 -34.08 -93.74 -65.79
N LYS A 592 -33.66 -92.64 -66.42
CA LYS A 592 -34.15 -92.20 -67.73
C LYS A 592 -33.80 -93.17 -68.84
N ASP A 593 -32.57 -93.69 -68.92
CA ASP A 593 -32.17 -94.69 -69.90
C ASP A 593 -32.98 -95.99 -69.73
N LYS A 594 -33.15 -96.47 -68.49
CA LYS A 594 -33.96 -97.67 -68.21
C LYS A 594 -35.46 -97.47 -68.45
N LEU A 595 -35.98 -96.25 -68.32
CA LEU A 595 -37.39 -95.93 -68.62
C LEU A 595 -37.62 -95.59 -70.09
N GLY A 596 -36.60 -95.09 -70.80
CA GLY A 596 -36.62 -94.84 -72.24
C GLY A 596 -36.70 -96.13 -73.05
N ASP A 597 -35.99 -97.18 -72.63
CA ASP A 597 -36.08 -98.53 -73.22
C ASP A 597 -37.43 -99.23 -72.98
N LEU A 598 -38.28 -98.71 -72.07
CA LEU A 598 -39.62 -99.24 -71.79
C LEU A 598 -40.73 -98.55 -72.62
N PHE A 599 -40.43 -97.45 -73.33
CA PHE A 599 -41.40 -96.66 -74.10
C PHE A 599 -40.91 -96.22 -75.49
N GLY A 600 -39.90 -96.90 -76.04
CA GLY A 600 -39.41 -96.72 -77.42
C GLY A 600 -39.95 -97.77 -78.38
#